data_AF-A0A558AFP8-F1
#
_entry.id   AF-A0A558AFP8-F1
#
_cell.length_a   1.000
_cell.length_b   1.000
_cell.length_c   1.000
_cell.angle_alpha   90.00
_cell.angle_beta   90.00
_cell.angle_gamma   90.00
#
_symmetry.space_group_name_H-M   'P 1'
#
loop_
_entity.id
_entity.type
_entity.pdbx_description
1 polymer ?
#
loop_
_entity_poly.entity_id
_entity_poly.type
_entity_poly.pdbx_seq_one_letter_code
_entity_poly.pdbx_strand_id
1 'polypeptide(L)'
;MTAPVPRTGERAELVDRSEGKVSQDETGHRVPAFVATLVFLLRDLRRTHGLSRSELSARTGGRISPSAIASYEDGHRALKMDTLAVLCAALGQSVRHLVGEAERRVSAFGKVGGAAGVDRGAVVVPLSVLARCTQPELLPLQRWARASARGARSGEVLLGWGGVTALAEIAGMEPVRCAELLLSLSALDRRTVAARPAGPVPPEPGATR
;
A
#
# COMPACT_ATOMS: atom_id res chain seq x y z
N MET A 1 21.45 58.90 -33.17
CA MET A 1 20.74 57.60 -33.29
C MET A 1 21.73 56.50 -32.96
N THR A 2 21.31 55.58 -32.09
CA THR A 2 21.89 54.25 -31.81
C THR A 2 23.12 54.17 -30.86
N ALA A 3 22.88 53.66 -29.64
CA ALA A 3 23.86 53.24 -28.61
C ALA A 3 24.44 51.83 -28.95
N PRO A 4 25.49 51.25 -28.28
CA PRO A 4 25.59 50.92 -26.83
C PRO A 4 27.05 51.07 -26.26
N VAL A 5 27.47 50.85 -25.01
CA VAL A 5 27.34 49.75 -24.02
C VAL A 5 27.88 50.26 -22.67
N PRO A 6 27.37 49.81 -21.50
CA PRO A 6 28.23 49.66 -20.34
C PRO A 6 28.36 48.19 -19.89
N ARG A 7 29.62 47.76 -19.68
CA ARG A 7 29.99 46.52 -18.97
C ARG A 7 30.32 46.85 -17.53
N THR A 8 29.52 46.40 -16.57
CA THR A 8 29.88 46.10 -15.18
C THR A 8 28.68 45.33 -14.63
N GLY A 9 28.75 44.04 -14.33
CA GLY A 9 29.44 43.50 -13.17
C GLY A 9 28.57 43.69 -11.93
N GLU A 10 27.77 42.67 -11.57
CA GLU A 10 27.57 42.14 -10.20
C GLU A 10 26.16 41.53 -9.98
N ARG A 11 26.17 40.26 -9.54
CA ARG A 11 25.16 39.49 -8.78
C ARG A 11 23.68 39.45 -9.23
N ALA A 12 23.25 38.24 -9.61
CA ALA A 12 22.04 37.65 -9.04
C ALA A 12 22.22 36.13 -8.94
N GLU A 13 21.92 35.63 -7.75
CA GLU A 13 22.07 34.26 -7.29
C GLU A 13 21.35 33.26 -8.19
N LEU A 14 22.06 32.18 -8.50
CA LEU A 14 21.50 30.93 -8.98
C LEU A 14 20.75 30.28 -7.81
N VAL A 15 19.55 30.77 -7.50
CA VAL A 15 18.57 30.01 -6.72
C VAL A 15 17.93 29.03 -7.70
N ASP A 16 18.49 27.82 -7.74
CA ASP A 16 17.82 26.63 -8.25
C ASP A 16 16.60 26.37 -7.36
N ARG A 17 15.50 27.05 -7.67
CA ARG A 17 14.17 26.68 -7.21
C ARG A 17 13.72 25.50 -8.08
N SER A 18 14.30 24.34 -7.80
CA SER A 18 13.65 23.07 -8.05
C SER A 18 12.43 23.00 -7.10
N GLU A 19 11.37 23.74 -7.43
CA GLU A 19 10.07 23.52 -6.83
C GLU A 19 9.67 22.09 -7.20
N GLY A 20 9.80 21.21 -6.20
CA GLY A 20 9.41 19.82 -6.28
C GLY A 20 7.95 19.75 -6.70
N LYS A 21 7.75 19.46 -7.99
CA LYS A 21 6.45 19.11 -8.55
C LYS A 21 6.09 17.75 -7.95
N VAL A 22 5.51 17.76 -6.75
CA VAL A 22 4.88 16.58 -6.16
C VAL A 22 3.82 16.15 -7.16
N SER A 23 4.08 15.06 -7.88
CA SER A 23 3.19 14.52 -8.90
C SER A 23 1.82 14.29 -8.27
N GLN A 24 0.78 14.94 -8.81
CA GLN A 24 -0.60 14.84 -8.30
C GLN A 24 -1.10 13.38 -8.24
N ASP A 25 -0.51 12.46 -9.02
CA ASP A 25 -0.78 11.03 -8.99
C ASP A 25 -0.31 10.30 -7.70
N GLU A 26 0.74 10.80 -7.04
CA GLU A 26 1.30 10.19 -5.82
C GLU A 26 0.39 10.39 -4.61
N THR A 27 -0.27 11.55 -4.54
CA THR A 27 -1.20 11.89 -3.44
C THR A 27 -2.56 11.22 -3.68
N GLY A 28 -2.96 11.10 -4.95
CA GLY A 28 -4.24 10.53 -5.37
C GLY A 28 -4.49 9.08 -4.92
N HIS A 29 -3.44 8.24 -4.85
CA HIS A 29 -3.57 6.83 -4.45
C HIS A 29 -3.30 6.58 -2.97
N ARG A 30 -2.56 7.48 -2.31
CA ARG A 30 -2.22 7.35 -0.88
C ARG A 30 -3.39 7.66 0.04
N VAL A 31 -4.21 8.66 -0.30
CA VAL A 31 -5.37 9.03 0.52
C VAL A 31 -6.41 7.90 0.54
N PRO A 32 -6.80 7.29 -0.59
CA PRO A 32 -7.70 6.13 -0.59
C PRO A 32 -7.15 4.93 0.18
N ALA A 33 -5.87 4.59 0.00
CA ALA A 33 -5.23 3.49 0.73
C ALA A 33 -5.20 3.73 2.24
N PHE A 34 -4.92 4.97 2.65
CA PHE A 34 -4.94 5.37 4.06
C PHE A 34 -6.33 5.28 4.68
N VAL A 35 -7.36 5.82 4.01
CA VAL A 35 -8.74 5.74 4.49
C VAL A 35 -9.21 4.29 4.57
N ALA A 36 -8.93 3.47 3.56
CA ALA A 36 -9.25 2.04 3.58
C ALA A 36 -8.56 1.34 4.76
N THR A 37 -7.28 1.63 5.00
CA THR A 37 -6.52 1.08 6.13
C THR A 37 -7.13 1.46 7.48
N LEU A 38 -7.54 2.72 7.66
CA LEU A 38 -8.23 3.15 8.89
C LEU A 38 -9.52 2.37 9.13
N VAL A 39 -10.33 2.21 8.08
CA VAL A 39 -11.61 1.49 8.14
C VAL A 39 -11.38 0.01 8.47
N PHE A 40 -10.39 -0.61 7.83
CA PHE A 40 -9.98 -1.99 8.13
C PHE A 40 -9.58 -2.14 9.60
N LEU A 41 -8.72 -1.26 10.12
CA LEU A 41 -8.27 -1.31 11.51
C LEU A 41 -9.44 -1.14 12.50
N LEU A 42 -10.41 -0.27 12.22
CA LEU A 42 -11.61 -0.14 13.05
C LEU A 42 -12.42 -1.43 13.08
N ARG A 43 -12.64 -2.04 11.91
CA ARG A 43 -13.38 -3.30 11.77
C ARG A 43 -12.66 -4.44 12.48
N ASP A 44 -11.34 -4.50 12.36
CA ASP A 44 -10.49 -5.50 12.98
C ASP A 44 -10.48 -5.38 14.51
N LEU A 45 -10.31 -4.15 15.04
CA LEU A 45 -10.43 -3.88 16.47
C LEU A 45 -11.79 -4.31 17.00
N ARG A 46 -12.88 -3.91 16.32
CA ARG A 46 -14.23 -4.31 16.72
C ARG A 46 -14.36 -5.84 16.81
N ARG A 47 -13.86 -6.57 15.81
CA ARG A 47 -13.89 -8.04 15.79
C ARG A 47 -13.03 -8.67 16.88
N THR A 48 -11.84 -8.15 17.11
CA THR A 48 -10.92 -8.62 18.16
C THR A 48 -11.52 -8.42 19.55
N HIS A 49 -12.31 -7.37 19.74
CA HIS A 49 -13.09 -7.16 20.96
C HIS A 49 -14.38 -7.99 21.04
N GLY A 50 -14.67 -8.85 20.05
CA GLY A 50 -15.87 -9.68 20.00
C GLY A 50 -17.16 -8.90 19.80
N LEU A 51 -17.09 -7.65 19.32
CA LEU A 51 -18.25 -6.77 19.24
C LEU A 51 -18.97 -6.89 17.90
N SER A 52 -20.29 -6.99 17.96
CA SER A 52 -21.18 -6.71 16.84
C SER A 52 -21.23 -5.21 16.55
N ARG A 53 -21.76 -4.84 15.37
CA ARG A 53 -22.03 -3.44 15.01
C ARG A 53 -23.05 -2.79 15.95
N SER A 54 -24.00 -3.59 16.48
CA SER A 54 -25.00 -3.13 17.44
C SER A 54 -24.37 -2.77 18.79
N GLU A 55 -23.49 -3.63 19.29
CA GLU A 55 -22.80 -3.39 20.55
C GLU A 55 -21.82 -2.21 20.46
N LEU A 56 -21.12 -2.06 19.33
CA LEU A 56 -20.30 -0.87 19.12
C LEU A 56 -21.15 0.40 19.09
N SER A 57 -22.29 0.39 18.39
CA SER A 57 -23.26 1.49 18.41
C SER A 57 -23.68 1.84 19.86
N ALA A 58 -24.01 0.84 20.67
CA ALA A 58 -24.36 1.03 22.08
C ALA A 58 -23.21 1.67 22.87
N ARG A 59 -21.95 1.25 22.65
CA ARG A 59 -20.76 1.85 23.28
C ARG A 59 -20.50 3.30 22.87
N THR A 60 -20.96 3.73 21.69
CA THR A 60 -20.94 5.15 21.32
C THR A 60 -22.01 5.98 22.02
N GLY A 61 -22.86 5.38 22.86
CA GLY A 61 -24.06 6.01 23.42
C GLY A 61 -25.16 6.23 22.37
N GLY A 62 -25.19 5.40 21.32
CA GLY A 62 -26.13 5.54 20.21
C GLY A 62 -25.82 6.70 19.25
N ARG A 63 -24.68 7.39 19.42
CA ARG A 63 -24.27 8.50 18.55
C ARG A 63 -24.01 8.06 17.10
N ILE A 64 -23.67 6.79 16.90
CA ILE A 64 -23.45 6.20 15.58
C ILE A 64 -24.26 4.91 15.50
N SER A 65 -25.21 4.85 14.56
CA SER A 65 -26.09 3.69 14.40
C SER A 65 -25.36 2.46 13.82
N PRO A 66 -25.88 1.24 14.01
CA PRO A 66 -25.25 0.03 13.47
C PRO A 66 -25.16 0.03 11.94
N SER A 67 -26.16 0.62 11.26
CA SER A 67 -26.18 0.78 9.81
C SER A 67 -25.15 1.80 9.33
N ALA A 68 -24.93 2.89 10.08
CA ALA A 68 -23.87 3.84 9.78
C ALA A 68 -22.49 3.18 9.95
N ILE A 69 -22.28 2.41 11.02
CA ILE A 69 -21.04 1.62 11.23
C ILE A 69 -20.81 0.67 10.06
N ALA A 70 -21.83 -0.07 9.62
CA ALA A 70 -21.73 -0.93 8.44
C ALA A 70 -21.30 -0.14 7.19
N SER A 71 -21.96 0.98 6.93
CA SER A 71 -21.67 1.82 5.77
C SER A 71 -20.24 2.37 5.77
N TYR A 72 -19.68 2.70 6.94
CA TYR A 72 -18.28 3.10 7.07
C TYR A 72 -17.33 1.91 6.85
N GLU A 73 -17.60 0.79 7.51
CA GLU A 73 -16.77 -0.44 7.42
C GLU A 73 -16.73 -1.04 6.01
N ASP A 74 -17.82 -0.92 5.28
CA ASP A 74 -17.99 -1.46 3.93
C ASP A 74 -17.57 -0.42 2.87
N GLY A 75 -17.18 0.79 3.29
CA GLY A 75 -16.68 1.85 2.39
C GLY A 75 -17.76 2.60 1.60
N HIS A 76 -19.04 2.31 1.84
CA HIS A 76 -20.18 3.01 1.21
C HIS A 76 -20.37 4.44 1.71
N ARG A 77 -19.73 4.80 2.84
CA ARG A 77 -19.78 6.15 3.41
C ARG A 77 -18.39 6.61 3.81
N ALA A 78 -18.02 7.83 3.40
CA ALA A 78 -16.78 8.45 3.81
C ALA A 78 -16.74 8.66 5.34
N LEU A 79 -15.65 8.21 5.96
CA LEU A 79 -15.44 8.33 7.40
C LEU A 79 -14.94 9.73 7.76
N LYS A 80 -15.72 10.46 8.55
CA LYS A 80 -15.34 11.78 9.06
C LYS A 80 -14.48 11.69 10.32
N MET A 81 -13.65 12.71 10.58
CA MET A 81 -12.73 12.73 11.71
C MET A 81 -13.42 12.71 13.09
N ASP A 82 -14.55 13.41 13.21
CA ASP A 82 -15.40 13.40 14.40
C ASP A 82 -15.96 12.00 14.70
N THR A 83 -16.44 11.32 13.65
CA THR A 83 -16.95 9.95 13.70
C THR A 83 -15.84 8.96 14.07
N LEU A 84 -14.66 9.13 13.46
CA LEU A 84 -13.46 8.34 13.79
C LEU A 84 -13.12 8.47 15.28
N ALA A 85 -13.13 9.69 15.83
CA ALA A 85 -12.84 9.92 17.24
C ALA A 85 -13.83 9.21 18.17
N VAL A 86 -15.13 9.26 17.85
CA VAL A 86 -16.17 8.57 18.63
C VAL A 86 -16.01 7.04 18.57
N LEU A 87 -15.72 6.48 17.39
CA LEU A 87 -15.51 5.04 17.23
C LEU A 87 -14.24 4.56 17.95
N CYS A 88 -13.14 5.33 17.85
CA CYS A 88 -11.90 5.03 18.55
C CYS A 88 -12.11 4.99 20.07
N ALA A 89 -12.79 6.01 20.61
CA ALA A 89 -13.10 6.08 22.04
C ALA A 89 -13.95 4.88 22.49
N ALA A 90 -14.97 4.49 21.72
CA ALA A 90 -15.82 3.33 22.01
C ALA A 90 -15.06 1.98 21.94
N LEU A 91 -13.97 1.93 21.18
CA LEU A 91 -13.06 0.78 21.06
C LEU A 91 -11.88 0.85 22.05
N GLY A 92 -11.82 1.85 22.92
CA GLY A 92 -10.70 2.03 23.87
C GLY A 92 -9.37 2.38 23.22
N GLN A 93 -9.40 2.96 22.01
CA GLN A 93 -8.23 3.37 21.24
C GLN A 93 -8.15 4.89 21.10
N SER A 94 -6.95 5.43 20.94
CA SER A 94 -6.76 6.83 20.57
C SER A 94 -6.70 6.99 19.05
N VAL A 95 -7.23 8.10 18.53
CA VAL A 95 -7.15 8.45 17.10
C VAL A 95 -5.68 8.48 16.65
N ARG A 96 -4.79 9.04 17.47
CA ARG A 96 -3.35 9.09 17.21
C ARG A 96 -2.77 7.69 16.98
N HIS A 97 -3.13 6.73 17.82
CA HIS A 97 -2.63 5.36 17.69
C HIS A 97 -3.11 4.72 16.38
N LEU A 98 -4.39 4.86 16.07
CA LEU A 98 -4.99 4.27 14.87
C LEU A 98 -4.46 4.88 13.57
N VAL A 99 -4.33 6.21 13.53
CA VAL A 99 -3.73 6.95 12.41
C VAL A 99 -2.27 6.55 12.22
N GLY A 100 -1.48 6.50 13.29
CA GLY A 100 -0.08 6.09 13.20
C GLY A 100 0.08 4.65 12.72
N GLU A 101 -0.83 3.75 13.10
CA GLU A 101 -0.84 2.38 12.58
C GLU A 101 -1.21 2.33 11.08
N ALA A 102 -2.21 3.10 10.67
CA ALA A 102 -2.57 3.21 9.26
C ALA A 102 -1.42 3.78 8.41
N GLU A 103 -0.74 4.83 8.89
CA GLU A 103 0.44 5.39 8.24
C GLU A 103 1.56 4.37 8.11
N ARG A 104 1.84 3.58 9.16
CA ARG A 104 2.85 2.51 9.13
C ARG A 104 2.51 1.46 8.09
N ARG A 105 1.26 0.98 8.04
CA ARG A 105 0.82 -0.03 7.07
C ARG A 105 0.84 0.49 5.65
N VAL A 106 0.36 1.72 5.43
CA VAL A 106 0.43 2.36 4.11
C VAL A 106 1.87 2.56 3.65
N SER A 107 2.75 2.96 4.56
CA SER A 107 4.17 3.13 4.27
C SER A 107 4.86 1.80 3.98
N ALA A 108 4.40 0.68 4.56
CA ALA A 108 4.89 -0.64 4.23
C ALA A 108 4.57 -1.04 2.78
N PHE A 109 3.40 -0.64 2.23
CA PHE A 109 3.09 -0.82 0.80
C PHE A 109 4.08 -0.08 -0.11
N GLY A 110 4.62 1.06 0.32
CA GLY A 110 5.55 1.87 -0.48
C GLY A 110 7.03 1.48 -0.41
N LYS A 111 7.44 0.56 0.47
CA LYS A 111 8.87 0.20 0.68
C LYS A 111 9.31 -1.07 -0.06
N VAL A 112 8.41 -1.73 -0.78
CA VAL A 112 8.64 -3.07 -1.35
C VAL A 112 9.18 -3.04 -2.79
N GLY A 113 9.29 -1.87 -3.44
CA GLY A 113 10.06 -1.66 -4.67
C GLY A 113 11.52 -1.30 -4.37
N GLY A 114 12.46 -2.06 -4.92
CA GLY A 114 13.91 -1.85 -4.75
C GLY A 114 14.40 -0.48 -5.20
N ALA A 115 15.65 -0.19 -4.85
CA ALA A 115 16.36 1.07 -5.05
C ALA A 115 16.43 1.54 -6.51
N ALA A 116 15.35 2.13 -7.02
CA ALA A 116 15.31 3.06 -8.16
C ALA A 116 13.85 3.49 -8.34
N GLY A 117 13.47 4.65 -7.81
CA GLY A 117 12.42 5.54 -8.35
C GLY A 117 11.05 5.00 -8.81
N VAL A 118 10.62 3.79 -8.45
CA VAL A 118 9.35 3.23 -8.92
C VAL A 118 8.30 3.31 -7.80
N ASP A 119 7.29 4.16 -8.04
CA ASP A 119 6.02 4.35 -7.32
C ASP A 119 5.96 3.86 -5.86
N ARG A 120 6.19 4.81 -4.93
CA ARG A 120 6.03 4.62 -3.48
C ARG A 120 4.55 4.47 -3.09
N GLY A 121 3.96 3.35 -3.45
CA GLY A 121 2.59 2.95 -3.13
C GLY A 121 2.16 1.65 -3.81
N ALA A 122 3.11 0.90 -4.37
CA ALA A 122 2.80 -0.27 -5.17
C ALA A 122 3.37 -1.57 -4.58
N VAL A 123 2.52 -2.61 -4.62
CA VAL A 123 2.82 -3.95 -4.14
C VAL A 123 3.45 -4.74 -5.28
N VAL A 124 4.71 -5.15 -5.13
CA VAL A 124 5.35 -6.10 -6.03
C VAL A 124 4.79 -7.48 -5.72
N VAL A 125 4.17 -8.14 -6.71
CA VAL A 125 3.57 -9.47 -6.57
C VAL A 125 4.38 -10.49 -7.37
N PRO A 126 5.02 -11.47 -6.72
CA PRO A 126 5.68 -12.57 -7.41
C PRO A 126 4.64 -13.53 -7.97
N LEU A 127 4.42 -13.50 -9.29
CA LEU A 127 3.34 -14.22 -9.95
C LEU A 127 3.49 -15.74 -9.82
N SER A 128 4.72 -16.24 -9.85
CA SER A 128 5.03 -17.66 -9.72
C SER A 128 4.70 -18.21 -8.32
N VAL A 129 4.83 -17.38 -7.28
CA VAL A 129 4.48 -17.72 -5.90
C VAL A 129 2.97 -17.66 -5.73
N LEU A 130 2.33 -16.58 -6.19
CA LEU A 130 0.88 -16.44 -6.11
C LEU A 130 0.15 -17.53 -6.90
N ALA A 131 0.64 -17.92 -8.09
CA ALA A 131 0.08 -18.99 -8.91
C ALA A 131 0.10 -20.39 -8.27
N ARG A 132 0.98 -20.59 -7.27
CA ARG A 132 1.15 -21.84 -6.50
C ARG A 132 0.67 -21.70 -5.05
N CYS A 133 0.15 -20.55 -4.66
CA CYS A 133 -0.23 -20.26 -3.29
C CYS A 133 -1.44 -21.10 -2.86
N THR A 134 -1.31 -21.90 -1.81
CA THR A 134 -2.39 -22.75 -1.30
C THR A 134 -3.28 -22.06 -0.27
N GLN A 135 -3.03 -20.79 0.04
CA GLN A 135 -3.84 -20.04 1.01
C GLN A 135 -5.28 -19.90 0.47
N PRO A 136 -6.31 -20.34 1.22
CA PRO A 136 -7.71 -20.33 0.77
C PRO A 136 -8.17 -18.97 0.27
N GLU A 137 -7.77 -17.91 0.99
CA GLU A 137 -8.08 -16.51 0.70
C GLU A 137 -7.53 -16.07 -0.67
N LEU A 138 -6.39 -16.59 -1.11
CA LEU A 138 -5.72 -16.20 -2.35
C LEU A 138 -5.96 -17.15 -3.53
N LEU A 139 -6.68 -18.27 -3.31
CA LEU A 139 -7.01 -19.22 -4.38
C LEU A 139 -7.71 -18.56 -5.59
N PRO A 140 -8.66 -17.61 -5.42
CA PRO A 140 -9.29 -16.94 -6.55
C PRO A 140 -8.27 -16.19 -7.44
N LEU A 141 -7.17 -15.71 -6.85
CA LEU A 141 -6.13 -14.94 -7.53
C LEU A 141 -5.14 -15.81 -8.31
N GLN A 142 -5.10 -17.13 -8.08
CA GLN A 142 -4.18 -18.02 -8.80
C GLN A 142 -4.40 -17.97 -10.32
N ARG A 143 -5.66 -17.95 -10.76
CA ARG A 143 -6.01 -17.92 -12.18
C ARG A 143 -5.50 -16.64 -12.84
N TRP A 144 -5.72 -15.51 -12.17
CA TRP A 144 -5.17 -14.22 -12.59
C TRP A 144 -3.63 -14.28 -12.65
N ALA A 145 -2.96 -14.77 -11.60
CA ALA A 145 -1.51 -14.85 -11.55
C ALA A 145 -0.91 -15.68 -12.70
N ARG A 146 -1.52 -16.83 -13.03
CA ARG A 146 -1.12 -17.67 -14.18
C ARG A 146 -1.34 -16.98 -15.51
N ALA A 147 -2.43 -16.22 -15.66
CA ALA A 147 -2.67 -15.44 -16.86
C ALA A 147 -1.65 -14.32 -17.01
N SER A 148 -1.41 -13.55 -15.95
CA SER A 148 -0.43 -12.46 -15.91
C SER A 148 1.01 -12.94 -16.12
N ALA A 149 1.36 -14.15 -15.66
CA ALA A 149 2.70 -14.71 -15.82
C ALA A 149 3.06 -14.98 -17.29
N ARG A 150 2.06 -15.20 -18.16
CA ARG A 150 2.28 -15.38 -19.60
C ARG A 150 2.64 -14.09 -20.32
N GLY A 151 2.28 -12.93 -19.75
CA GLY A 151 2.58 -11.61 -20.32
C GLY A 151 3.71 -10.85 -19.63
N ALA A 152 4.08 -11.24 -18.41
CA ALA A 152 5.09 -10.54 -17.61
C ALA A 152 6.52 -10.96 -18.00
N ARG A 153 7.41 -9.97 -18.25
CA ARG A 153 8.82 -10.22 -18.57
C ARG A 153 9.68 -10.60 -17.37
N SER A 154 9.33 -10.13 -16.17
CA SER A 154 10.11 -10.31 -14.94
C SER A 154 9.56 -11.38 -13.98
N GLY A 155 8.42 -12.01 -14.31
CA GLY A 155 7.72 -12.93 -13.39
C GLY A 155 7.10 -12.25 -12.16
N GLU A 156 7.21 -10.92 -12.05
CA GLU A 156 6.63 -10.08 -11.02
C GLU A 156 5.75 -9.00 -11.65
N VAL A 157 4.73 -8.55 -10.92
CA VAL A 157 3.89 -7.42 -11.33
C VAL A 157 3.84 -6.40 -10.22
N LEU A 158 3.99 -5.13 -10.59
CA LEU A 158 3.80 -4.00 -9.70
C LEU A 158 2.32 -3.59 -9.70
N LEU A 159 1.68 -3.61 -8.53
CA LEU A 159 0.28 -3.23 -8.36
C LEU A 159 0.15 -1.97 -7.53
N GLY A 160 -0.35 -0.88 -8.11
CA GLY A 160 -0.86 0.25 -7.34
C GLY A 160 -2.17 -0.11 -6.61
N TRP A 161 -2.68 0.82 -5.79
CA TRP A 161 -3.90 0.62 -5.01
C TRP A 161 -5.12 0.21 -5.85
N GLY A 162 -5.31 0.79 -7.04
CA GLY A 162 -6.39 0.39 -7.95
C GLY A 162 -6.30 -1.08 -8.37
N GLY A 163 -5.08 -1.58 -8.61
CA GLY A 163 -4.84 -2.99 -8.93
C GLY A 163 -5.11 -3.90 -7.73
N VAL A 164 -4.70 -3.48 -6.52
CA VAL A 164 -4.98 -4.20 -5.27
C VAL A 164 -6.49 -4.30 -5.03
N THR A 165 -7.24 -3.21 -5.22
CA THR A 165 -8.70 -3.20 -5.08
C THR A 165 -9.35 -4.17 -6.07
N ALA A 166 -8.95 -4.15 -7.34
CA ALA A 166 -9.47 -5.07 -8.35
C ALA A 166 -9.18 -6.55 -8.01
N LEU A 167 -8.00 -6.85 -7.47
CA LEU A 167 -7.71 -8.21 -6.99
C LEU A 167 -8.54 -8.57 -5.76
N ALA A 168 -8.72 -7.65 -4.83
CA ALA A 168 -9.53 -7.89 -3.64
C ALA A 168 -10.99 -8.22 -3.99
N GLU A 169 -11.56 -7.54 -5.00
CA GLU A 169 -12.88 -7.85 -5.56
C GLU A 169 -12.94 -9.27 -6.13
N ILE A 170 -11.95 -9.68 -6.94
CA ILE A 170 -11.86 -11.05 -7.47
C ILE A 170 -11.79 -12.08 -6.34
N ALA A 171 -11.06 -11.76 -5.28
CA ALA A 171 -10.89 -12.65 -4.14
C ALA A 171 -12.04 -12.56 -3.11
N GLY A 172 -13.03 -11.69 -3.33
CA GLY A 172 -14.16 -11.51 -2.42
C GLY A 172 -13.73 -11.03 -1.03
N MET A 173 -12.65 -10.24 -0.94
CA MET A 173 -12.09 -9.78 0.33
C MET A 173 -11.88 -8.27 0.36
N GLU A 174 -11.52 -7.76 1.53
CA GLU A 174 -11.28 -6.35 1.74
C GLU A 174 -9.90 -5.94 1.17
N PRO A 175 -9.77 -4.78 0.48
CA PRO A 175 -8.54 -4.38 -0.23
C PRO A 175 -7.29 -4.33 0.64
N VAL A 176 -7.39 -3.86 1.88
CA VAL A 176 -6.24 -3.78 2.79
C VAL A 176 -5.77 -5.18 3.16
N ARG A 177 -6.71 -6.08 3.49
CA ARG A 177 -6.39 -7.49 3.72
C ARG A 177 -5.72 -8.15 2.52
N CYS A 178 -6.22 -7.90 1.31
CA CYS A 178 -5.60 -8.39 0.07
C CYS A 178 -4.16 -7.87 -0.04
N ALA A 179 -3.95 -6.58 0.19
CA ALA A 179 -2.64 -5.95 0.17
C ALA A 179 -1.68 -6.56 1.19
N GLU A 180 -2.13 -6.81 2.43
CA GLU A 180 -1.35 -7.43 3.50
C GLU A 180 -0.91 -8.86 3.14
N LEU A 181 -1.82 -9.65 2.57
CA LEU A 181 -1.52 -11.01 2.13
C LEU A 181 -0.50 -11.01 0.97
N LEU A 182 -0.68 -10.12 0.00
CA LEU A 182 0.25 -9.97 -1.12
C LEU A 182 1.64 -9.51 -0.64
N LEU A 183 1.71 -8.52 0.26
CA LEU A 183 2.98 -8.11 0.87
C LEU A 183 3.67 -9.25 1.64
N SER A 184 2.88 -10.03 2.38
CA SER A 184 3.39 -11.17 3.14
C SER A 184 4.00 -12.23 2.22
N LEU A 185 3.35 -12.52 1.09
CA LEU A 185 3.89 -13.39 0.05
C LEU A 185 5.21 -12.86 -0.52
N SER A 186 5.28 -11.57 -0.84
CA SER A 186 6.50 -10.96 -1.40
C SER A 186 7.64 -10.89 -0.39
N ALA A 187 7.34 -10.79 0.90
CA ALA A 187 8.33 -10.88 1.97
C ALA A 187 8.85 -12.31 2.18
N LEU A 188 8.03 -13.34 1.91
CA LEU A 188 8.45 -14.74 1.95
C LEU A 188 9.34 -15.09 0.75
N ASP A 189 8.94 -14.66 -0.44
CA ASP A 189 9.70 -14.92 -1.67
C ASP A 189 11.11 -14.33 -1.62
N ARG A 190 11.23 -13.06 -1.19
CA ARG A 190 12.55 -12.42 -1.02
C ARG A 190 13.44 -13.13 0.00
N ARG A 191 12.88 -13.67 1.07
CA ARG A 191 13.63 -14.47 2.05
C ARG A 191 14.13 -15.78 1.43
N THR A 192 13.31 -16.43 0.61
CA THR A 192 13.73 -17.65 -0.11
C THR A 192 14.77 -17.37 -1.19
N VAL A 193 14.69 -16.23 -1.88
CA VAL A 193 15.68 -15.81 -2.89
C VAL A 193 17.00 -15.42 -2.22
N ALA A 194 16.95 -14.66 -1.12
CA ALA A 194 18.15 -14.26 -0.38
C ALA A 194 18.84 -15.44 0.33
N ALA A 195 18.10 -16.49 0.68
CA ALA A 195 18.64 -17.72 1.26
C ALA A 195 19.20 -18.69 0.21
N ARG A 196 19.03 -18.43 -1.09
CA ARG A 196 19.63 -19.26 -2.14
C ARG A 196 21.13 -18.94 -2.20
N PRO A 197 22.04 -19.90 -1.89
CA PRO A 197 23.46 -19.62 -1.98
C PRO A 197 23.77 -19.19 -3.42
N ALA A 198 24.58 -18.14 -3.56
CA ALA A 198 25.12 -17.74 -4.86
C ALA A 198 25.67 -19.00 -5.53
N GLY A 199 25.09 -19.37 -6.67
CA GLY A 199 25.56 -20.52 -7.44
C GLY A 199 27.06 -20.37 -7.72
N PRO A 200 27.79 -21.47 -7.90
CA PRO A 200 29.24 -21.42 -8.07
C PRO A 200 29.58 -20.45 -9.20
N VAL A 201 30.46 -19.49 -8.88
CA VAL A 201 31.07 -18.58 -9.83
C VAL A 201 31.65 -19.43 -10.97
N PRO A 202 31.27 -19.21 -12.24
CA PRO A 202 31.84 -19.96 -13.35
C PRO A 202 33.37 -19.74 -13.35
N PRO A 203 34.18 -20.79 -13.60
CA PRO A 203 35.63 -20.64 -13.62
C PRO A 203 36.03 -19.65 -14.73
N GLU A 204 36.83 -18.67 -14.36
CA GLU A 204 37.47 -17.68 -15.25
C GLU A 204 38.15 -18.40 -16.43
N PRO A 205 37.84 -18.02 -17.69
CA PRO A 205 38.49 -18.62 -18.85
C PRO A 205 39.86 -17.97 -19.05
N GLY A 206 40.92 -18.58 -18.53
CA GLY A 206 42.29 -18.20 -18.91
C GLY A 206 43.36 -18.44 -17.87
N ALA A 207 43.75 -19.69 -17.68
CA ALA A 207 45.06 -20.01 -17.12
C ALA A 207 45.54 -21.36 -17.68
N THR A 208 45.77 -21.39 -18.99
CA THR A 208 46.64 -22.41 -19.58
C THR A 208 48.00 -21.76 -19.83
N ARG A 209 49.01 -22.42 -19.26
CA ARG A 209 50.45 -22.15 -19.35
C ARG A 209 50.96 -21.87 -20.75
#